data_AF-A0A067LTD2-F1
#
_entry.id   AF-A0A067LTD2-F1
#
_cell.length_a   1.000
_cell.length_b   1.000
_cell.length_c   1.000
_cell.angle_alpha   90.00
_cell.angle_beta   90.00
_cell.angle_gamma   90.00
#
_symmetry.space_group_name_H-M   'P 1'
#
loop_
_entity.id
_entity.type
_entity.pdbx_description
1 polymer ?
#
loop_
_entity_poly.entity_id
_entity_poly.type
_entity_poly.pdbx_seq_one_letter_code
_entity_poly.pdbx_strand_id
1 'polypeptide(L)'
;MLTSNLQRREHCINYELTFPSNPRFAFHDSRGFELGATEELELVWSFIKNTQAWGLYTPVSMLFADSNRLMTTAEQEFFDKIDTGSVPVIAIVTKFDALDADACSALCGPNVPFEVAKEMAPKHATEKFNREHLPLIKSLAHPPKAVACL
;
A
#
# COMPACT_ATOMS: atom_id res chain seq x y z
N MET A 1 3.80 -36.70 6.25
CA MET A 1 4.38 -35.43 5.78
C MET A 1 3.36 -34.77 4.88
N LEU A 2 2.69 -33.72 5.34
CA LEU A 2 1.83 -32.90 4.48
C LEU A 2 2.74 -31.85 3.84
N THR A 3 3.03 -32.02 2.57
CA THR A 3 3.63 -30.94 1.76
C THR A 3 2.59 -29.84 1.65
N SER A 4 2.78 -28.76 2.41
CA SER A 4 2.06 -27.51 2.20
C SER A 4 2.50 -26.95 0.86
N ASN A 5 1.88 -27.44 -0.22
CA ASN A 5 1.76 -26.65 -1.42
C ASN A 5 0.95 -25.41 -1.01
N LEU A 6 1.64 -24.32 -0.65
CA LEU A 6 1.09 -22.98 -0.73
C LEU A 6 0.68 -22.81 -2.20
N GLN A 7 -0.54 -23.22 -2.52
CA GLN A 7 -1.20 -22.87 -3.75
C GLN A 7 -1.37 -21.35 -3.65
N ARG A 8 -0.37 -20.60 -4.12
CA ARG A 8 -0.45 -19.16 -4.29
C ARG A 8 -1.78 -18.92 -5.00
N ARG A 9 -2.66 -18.13 -4.38
CA ARG A 9 -3.90 -17.68 -4.99
C ARG A 9 -3.60 -17.16 -6.39
N GLU A 10 -4.47 -17.46 -7.34
CA GLU A 10 -4.35 -17.06 -8.74
C GLU A 10 -4.61 -15.54 -8.88
N HIS A 11 -3.73 -14.73 -8.29
CA HIS A 11 -3.73 -13.28 -8.44
C HIS A 11 -3.25 -12.96 -9.85
N CYS A 12 -4.14 -12.35 -10.64
CA CYS A 12 -3.91 -11.96 -12.02
C CYS A 12 -4.60 -10.60 -12.24
N ILE A 13 -3.81 -9.58 -12.52
CA ILE A 13 -4.31 -8.21 -12.70
C ILE A 13 -5.32 -8.08 -13.85
N ASN A 14 -5.28 -8.99 -14.82
CA ASN A 14 -6.21 -9.00 -15.95
C ASN A 14 -7.61 -9.53 -15.58
N TYR A 15 -7.78 -10.12 -14.39
CA TYR A 15 -9.08 -10.56 -13.90
C TYR A 15 -9.79 -9.42 -13.19
N GLU A 16 -11.07 -9.25 -13.52
CA GLU A 16 -11.93 -8.25 -12.92
C GLU A 16 -12.72 -8.85 -11.76
N LEU A 17 -12.63 -8.22 -10.59
CA LEU A 17 -13.47 -8.50 -9.44
C LEU A 17 -14.60 -7.47 -9.40
N THR A 18 -15.83 -7.93 -9.65
CA THR A 18 -17.04 -7.12 -9.58
C THR A 18 -17.97 -7.64 -8.49
N PHE A 19 -18.80 -6.75 -7.95
CA PHE A 19 -19.78 -7.10 -6.93
C PHE A 19 -21.19 -6.73 -7.40
N PRO A 20 -22.18 -7.64 -7.37
CA PRO A 20 -23.56 -7.33 -7.78
C PRO A 20 -24.19 -6.18 -7.00
N SER A 21 -23.78 -5.99 -5.74
CA SER A 21 -24.22 -4.88 -4.89
C SER A 21 -23.66 -3.53 -5.34
N ASN A 22 -22.57 -3.51 -6.12
CA ASN A 22 -21.93 -2.30 -6.61
C ASN A 22 -21.26 -2.53 -7.98
N PRO A 23 -22.04 -2.69 -9.06
CA PRO A 23 -21.54 -3.08 -10.38
C PRO A 23 -20.79 -1.95 -11.11
N ARG A 24 -20.70 -0.75 -10.51
CA ARG A 24 -19.99 0.40 -11.08
C ARG A 24 -18.48 0.35 -10.82
N PHE A 25 -18.01 -0.61 -10.03
CA PHE A 25 -16.60 -0.75 -9.68
C PHE A 25 -16.07 -2.11 -10.10
N ALA A 26 -14.90 -2.04 -10.71
CA ALA A 26 -14.07 -3.14 -11.16
C ALA A 26 -12.78 -3.10 -10.32
N PHE A 27 -12.49 -4.16 -9.59
CA PHE A 27 -11.24 -4.26 -8.83
C PHE A 27 -10.29 -5.22 -9.54
N HIS A 28 -9.03 -4.83 -9.64
CA HIS A 28 -7.97 -5.63 -10.24
C HIS A 28 -6.91 -5.84 -9.17
N ASP A 29 -6.50 -7.08 -8.98
CA ASP A 29 -5.54 -7.48 -7.95
C ASP A 29 -4.28 -8.03 -8.61
N SER A 30 -3.19 -7.27 -8.53
CA SER A 30 -1.88 -7.71 -8.97
C SER A 30 -1.26 -8.64 -7.93
N ARG A 31 -0.15 -9.29 -8.26
CA ARG A 31 0.67 -9.89 -7.21
C ARG A 31 1.43 -8.78 -6.48
N GLY A 32 1.81 -9.07 -5.24
CA GLY A 32 2.69 -8.18 -4.49
C GLY A 32 4.08 -8.12 -5.14
N PHE A 33 4.72 -6.96 -5.04
CA PHE A 33 6.10 -6.75 -5.52
C PHE A 33 7.11 -7.32 -4.51
N GLU A 34 7.11 -8.63 -4.29
CA GLU A 34 8.08 -9.24 -3.37
C GLU A 34 9.50 -9.22 -3.98
N LEU A 35 10.44 -8.60 -3.25
CA LEU A 35 11.90 -8.76 -3.42
C LEU A 35 12.46 -8.56 -4.84
N GLY A 36 12.11 -7.44 -5.49
CA GLY A 36 12.78 -7.01 -6.73
C GLY A 36 12.28 -7.71 -8.00
N ALA A 37 11.09 -8.30 -7.97
CA ALA A 37 10.40 -8.79 -9.16
C ALA A 37 9.94 -7.61 -10.06
N THR A 38 10.85 -7.12 -10.90
CA THR A 38 10.58 -6.09 -11.92
C THR A 38 9.48 -6.51 -12.90
N GLU A 39 9.28 -7.82 -13.11
CA GLU A 39 8.22 -8.36 -13.96
C GLU A 39 6.82 -7.96 -13.50
N GLU A 40 6.55 -7.99 -12.19
CA GLU A 40 5.24 -7.60 -11.65
C GLU A 40 5.03 -6.09 -11.77
N LEU A 41 6.10 -5.32 -11.62
CA LEU A 41 6.09 -3.87 -11.83
C LEU A 41 5.73 -3.51 -13.28
N GLU A 42 6.35 -4.18 -14.25
CA GLU A 42 6.06 -4.03 -15.68
C GLU A 42 4.64 -4.47 -16.06
N LEU A 43 4.13 -5.52 -15.42
CA LEU A 43 2.74 -5.97 -15.59
C LEU A 43 1.75 -4.89 -15.14
N VAL A 44 1.96 -4.32 -13.95
CA VAL A 44 1.12 -3.24 -13.43
C VAL A 44 1.22 -1.99 -14.31
N TRP A 45 2.43 -1.63 -14.78
CA TRP A 45 2.62 -0.51 -15.71
C TRP A 45 1.90 -0.71 -17.03
N SER A 46 2.03 -1.88 -17.63
CA SER A 46 1.36 -2.22 -18.89
C SER A 46 -0.16 -2.17 -18.72
N PHE A 47 -0.67 -2.66 -17.60
CA PHE A 47 -2.08 -2.61 -17.27
C PHE A 47 -2.60 -1.17 -17.17
N ILE A 48 -1.93 -0.29 -16.40
CA ILE A 48 -2.32 1.12 -16.24
C ILE A 48 -2.29 1.88 -17.57
N LYS A 49 -1.32 1.59 -18.44
CA LYS A 49 -1.26 2.19 -19.79
C LYS A 49 -2.43 1.72 -20.66
N ASN A 50 -2.80 0.45 -20.58
CA ASN A 50 -3.93 -0.10 -21.35
C ASN A 50 -5.28 0.44 -20.84
N THR A 51 -5.47 0.57 -19.53
CA THR A 51 -6.73 1.13 -18.98
C THR A 51 -6.93 2.59 -19.36
N GLN A 52 -5.84 3.36 -19.49
CA GLN A 52 -5.89 4.72 -20.06
C GLN A 52 -6.41 4.74 -21.49
N ALA A 53 -5.92 3.82 -22.34
CA ALA A 53 -6.40 3.71 -23.71
C ALA A 53 -7.89 3.35 -23.79
N TRP A 54 -8.44 2.72 -22.76
CA TRP A 54 -9.86 2.38 -22.65
C TRP A 54 -10.72 3.50 -22.03
N GLY A 55 -10.12 4.62 -21.62
CA GLY A 55 -10.83 5.75 -21.01
C GLY A 55 -11.33 5.47 -19.59
N LEU A 56 -10.77 4.47 -18.91
CA LEU A 56 -11.15 4.12 -17.54
C LEU A 56 -10.37 4.97 -16.53
N TYR A 57 -11.08 5.50 -15.53
CA TYR A 57 -10.45 6.06 -14.34
C TYR A 57 -10.10 4.93 -13.37
N THR A 58 -8.85 4.47 -13.41
CA THR A 58 -8.38 3.42 -12.50
C THR A 58 -7.49 4.03 -11.42
N PRO A 59 -8.02 4.45 -10.26
CA PRO A 59 -7.16 4.78 -9.13
C PRO A 59 -6.36 3.52 -8.76
N VAL A 60 -5.05 3.58 -8.92
CA VAL A 60 -4.16 2.49 -8.52
C VAL A 60 -3.96 2.61 -7.02
N SER A 61 -4.33 1.56 -6.30
CA SER A 61 -4.07 1.43 -4.87
C SER A 61 -2.82 0.59 -4.67
N MET A 62 -1.77 1.15 -4.08
CA MET A 62 -0.62 0.37 -3.60
C MET A 62 -0.73 0.18 -2.09
N LEU A 63 -0.50 -1.07 -1.68
CA LEU A 63 -0.62 -1.56 -0.32
C LEU A 63 0.77 -1.66 0.32
N PHE A 64 1.08 -0.76 1.26
CA PHE A 64 2.25 -0.92 2.11
C PHE A 64 1.89 -1.89 3.24
N ALA A 65 2.59 -3.02 3.33
CA ALA A 65 2.17 -4.15 4.18
C ALA A 65 3.07 -4.41 5.41
N ASP A 66 4.13 -3.62 5.62
CA ASP A 66 5.08 -3.85 6.70
C ASP A 66 5.52 -2.52 7.36
N SER A 67 5.17 -2.34 8.63
CA SER A 67 5.52 -1.17 9.44
C SER A 67 7.05 -0.98 9.57
N ASN A 68 7.84 -2.03 9.37
CA ASN A 68 9.29 -1.97 9.44
C ASN A 68 9.95 -1.49 8.13
N ARG A 69 9.23 -1.50 7.02
CA ARG A 69 9.73 -1.09 5.70
C ARG A 69 8.63 -0.35 4.95
N LEU A 70 8.39 0.90 5.34
CA LEU A 70 7.34 1.71 4.72
C LEU A 70 7.50 1.94 3.22
N MET A 71 8.70 1.73 2.67
CA MET A 71 8.90 1.74 1.24
C MET A 71 10.04 0.80 0.89
N THR A 72 9.68 -0.33 0.30
CA THR A 72 10.61 -1.26 -0.35
C THR A 72 11.23 -0.59 -1.59
N THR A 73 12.36 -1.12 -2.05
CA THR A 73 13.00 -0.65 -3.30
C THR A 73 12.05 -0.74 -4.49
N ALA A 74 11.18 -1.75 -4.55
CA ALA A 74 10.22 -1.92 -5.64
C ALA A 74 9.11 -0.84 -5.61
N GLU A 75 8.61 -0.49 -4.43
CA GLU A 75 7.62 0.59 -4.29
C GLU A 75 8.25 1.96 -4.62
N GLN A 76 9.49 2.21 -4.17
CA GLN A 76 10.20 3.43 -4.56
C GLN A 76 10.40 3.50 -6.08
N GLU A 77 10.89 2.42 -6.68
CA GLU A 77 11.09 2.32 -8.12
C GLU A 77 9.78 2.49 -8.91
N PHE A 78 8.65 2.00 -8.38
CA PHE A 78 7.34 2.25 -8.93
C PHE A 78 7.08 3.76 -9.02
N PHE A 79 7.13 4.48 -7.92
CA PHE A 79 6.80 5.91 -7.90
C PHE A 79 7.86 6.81 -8.56
N ASP A 80 9.10 6.35 -8.66
CA ASP A 80 10.16 7.10 -9.33
C ASP A 80 10.10 6.96 -10.86
N LYS A 81 9.58 5.83 -11.38
CA LYS A 81 9.56 5.55 -12.83
C LYS A 81 8.17 5.63 -13.46
N ILE A 82 7.10 5.49 -12.68
CA ILE A 82 5.76 5.42 -13.25
C ILE A 82 5.26 6.79 -13.68
N ASP A 83 5.16 6.99 -14.99
CA ASP A 83 4.32 8.03 -15.55
C ASP A 83 2.92 7.45 -15.80
N THR A 84 2.01 7.66 -14.85
CA THR A 84 0.60 7.27 -15.00
C THR A 84 -0.19 8.24 -15.87
N GLY A 85 0.45 9.25 -16.48
CA GLY A 85 -0.20 10.26 -17.28
C GLY A 85 -1.28 10.99 -16.49
N SER A 86 -2.53 10.90 -16.95
CA SER A 86 -3.67 11.53 -16.28
C SER A 86 -4.31 10.68 -15.17
N VAL A 87 -3.87 9.43 -14.98
CA VAL A 87 -4.48 8.52 -13.99
C VAL A 87 -3.93 8.82 -12.59
N PRO A 88 -4.78 9.21 -11.63
CA PRO A 88 -4.32 9.47 -10.27
C PRO A 88 -4.00 8.17 -9.55
N VAL A 89 -2.85 8.11 -8.88
CA VAL A 89 -2.47 7.03 -7.96
C VAL A 89 -2.87 7.42 -6.54
N ILE A 90 -3.42 6.47 -5.78
CA ILE A 90 -3.72 6.64 -4.35
C ILE A 90 -2.89 5.63 -3.58
N ALA A 91 -2.11 6.08 -2.60
CA ALA A 91 -1.39 5.19 -1.72
C ALA A 91 -2.28 4.78 -0.54
N ILE A 92 -2.38 3.48 -0.28
CA ILE A 92 -3.09 2.95 0.89
C ILE A 92 -2.07 2.25 1.78
N VAL A 93 -1.77 2.86 2.92
CA VAL A 93 -0.93 2.27 3.95
C VAL A 93 -1.82 1.34 4.77
N THR A 94 -1.56 0.04 4.70
CA THR A 94 -2.33 -0.96 5.44
C THR A 94 -1.58 -1.46 6.65
N LYS A 95 -2.33 -2.13 7.55
CA LYS A 95 -1.80 -2.62 8.81
C LYS A 95 -1.23 -1.50 9.67
N PHE A 96 -1.93 -0.36 9.69
CA PHE A 96 -1.53 0.76 10.53
C PHE A 96 -1.57 0.38 12.03
N ASP A 97 -2.32 -0.66 12.39
CA ASP A 97 -2.33 -1.30 13.71
C ASP A 97 -0.93 -1.78 14.16
N ALA A 98 -0.04 -2.11 13.23
CA ALA A 98 1.35 -2.43 13.56
C ALA A 98 2.13 -1.19 14.02
N LEU A 99 1.90 -0.03 13.40
CA LEU A 99 2.47 1.25 13.87
C LEU A 99 1.86 1.66 15.21
N ASP A 100 0.58 1.38 15.44
CA ASP A 100 -0.06 1.58 16.73
C ASP A 100 0.57 0.68 17.80
N ALA A 101 0.85 -0.59 17.49
CA ALA A 101 1.52 -1.52 18.40
C ALA A 101 2.95 -1.06 18.74
N ASP A 102 3.70 -0.59 17.75
CA ASP A 102 5.04 -0.04 17.94
C ASP A 102 5.00 1.24 18.78
N ALA A 103 4.04 2.14 18.52
CA ALA A 103 3.84 3.36 19.28
C ALA A 103 3.43 3.06 20.73
N CYS A 104 2.53 2.11 20.94
CA CYS A 104 2.13 1.66 22.28
C CYS A 104 3.34 1.12 23.04
N SER A 105 4.14 0.26 22.40
CA SER A 105 5.35 -0.32 23.00
C SER A 105 6.39 0.76 23.34
N ALA A 106 6.55 1.77 22.49
CA ALA A 106 7.47 2.89 22.73
C ALA A 106 7.00 3.84 23.85
N LEU A 107 5.68 4.01 24.00
CA LEU A 107 5.09 4.85 25.04
C LEU A 107 5.01 4.15 26.40
N CYS A 108 4.88 2.82 26.41
CA CYS A 108 4.77 2.03 27.63
C CYS A 108 6.10 2.06 28.41
N GLY A 109 6.05 2.46 29.68
CA GLY A 109 7.24 2.55 30.52
C GLY A 109 6.90 2.74 31.99
N PRO A 110 7.90 2.98 32.86
CA PRO A 110 7.68 3.10 34.31
C PRO A 110 6.66 4.19 34.70
N ASN A 111 6.52 5.23 33.88
CA ASN A 111 5.64 6.38 34.13
C ASN A 111 4.32 6.35 33.36
N VAL A 112 4.18 5.45 32.38
CA VAL A 112 3.01 5.39 31.49
C VAL A 112 2.53 3.94 31.45
N PRO A 113 1.40 3.62 32.14
CA PRO A 113 0.80 2.29 32.10
C PRO A 113 0.37 1.91 30.68
N PHE A 114 0.33 0.60 30.42
CA PHE A 114 -0.05 0.06 29.11
C PHE A 114 -1.39 0.59 28.57
N GLU A 115 -2.43 0.68 29.40
CA GLU A 115 -3.75 1.18 28.95
C GLU A 115 -3.70 2.64 28.47
N VAL A 116 -2.91 3.48 29.16
CA VAL A 116 -2.69 4.88 28.76
C VAL A 116 -1.87 4.93 27.47
N ALA A 117 -0.81 4.12 27.38
CA ALA A 117 0.01 4.03 26.16
C ALA A 117 -0.82 3.59 24.95
N LYS A 118 -1.72 2.61 25.13
CA LYS A 118 -2.62 2.10 24.10
C LYS A 118 -3.62 3.15 23.62
N GLU A 119 -4.17 3.97 24.51
CA GLU A 119 -5.07 5.07 24.13
C GLU A 119 -4.35 6.17 23.33
N MET A 120 -3.09 6.46 23.69
CA MET A 120 -2.28 7.47 23.00
C MET A 120 -1.64 6.97 21.69
N ALA A 121 -1.51 5.66 21.53
CA ALA A 121 -0.75 5.05 20.43
C ALA A 121 -1.22 5.47 19.03
N PRO A 122 -2.52 5.48 18.68
CA PRO A 122 -2.96 5.83 17.33
C PRO A 122 -2.59 7.25 16.92
N LYS A 123 -2.72 8.20 17.85
CA LYS A 123 -2.31 9.58 17.63
C LYS A 123 -0.80 9.68 17.42
N HIS A 124 -0.02 8.99 18.25
CA HIS A 124 1.43 9.00 18.16
C HIS A 124 1.93 8.34 16.86
N ALA A 125 1.33 7.23 16.45
CA ALA A 125 1.61 6.54 15.19
C ALA A 125 1.31 7.45 13.99
N THR A 126 0.17 8.14 14.00
CA THR A 126 -0.20 9.12 12.96
C THR A 126 0.78 10.28 12.88
N GLU A 127 1.15 10.87 14.03
CA GLU A 127 2.12 11.97 14.08
C GLU A 127 3.51 11.53 13.60
N LYS A 128 3.95 10.34 14.00
CA LYS A 128 5.20 9.74 13.54
C LYS A 128 5.17 9.51 12.03
N PHE A 129 4.11 8.90 11.50
CA PHE A 129 3.94 8.67 10.07
C PHE A 129 3.97 9.98 9.26
N ASN A 130 3.23 10.99 9.70
CA ASN A 130 3.19 12.29 9.04
C ASN A 130 4.53 13.03 9.06
N ARG A 131 5.35 12.81 10.10
CA ARG A 131 6.67 13.44 10.25
C ARG A 131 7.74 12.71 9.45
N GLU A 132 7.74 11.38 9.48
CA GLU A 132 8.87 10.58 9.02
C GLU A 132 8.64 9.94 7.64
N HIS A 133 7.40 9.61 7.29
CA HIS A 133 7.09 8.80 6.10
C HIS A 133 6.33 9.56 5.03
N LEU A 134 5.34 10.37 5.43
CA LEU A 134 4.58 11.18 4.48
C LEU A 134 5.47 12.15 3.65
N PRO A 135 6.52 12.79 4.20
CA PRO A 135 7.41 13.61 3.40
C PRO A 135 8.21 12.82 2.36
N LEU A 136 8.61 11.58 2.70
CA LEU A 136 9.32 10.69 1.77
C LEU A 136 8.42 10.33 0.59
N ILE A 137 7.16 9.95 0.85
CA ILE A 137 6.17 9.64 -0.19
C ILE A 137 5.90 10.86 -1.07
N LYS A 138 5.80 12.05 -0.48
CA LYS A 138 5.59 13.31 -1.22
C LYS A 138 6.81 13.78 -2.01
N SER A 139 8.00 13.27 -1.69
CA SER A 139 9.26 13.62 -2.37
C SER A 139 9.60 12.73 -3.56
N LEU A 140 8.80 11.68 -3.82
CA LEU A 140 8.94 10.81 -4.97
C LEU A 140 8.76 11.58 -6.28
N ALA A 141 9.35 11.08 -7.38
CA ALA A 141 9.25 11.76 -8.68
C ALA A 141 7.79 11.90 -9.16
N HIS A 142 6.98 10.86 -8.94
CA HIS A 142 5.55 10.83 -9.23
C HIS A 142 4.75 10.52 -7.97
N PRO A 143 4.48 11.50 -7.08
CA PRO A 143 3.84 11.23 -5.80
C PRO A 143 2.35 10.87 -5.97
N PRO A 144 1.78 10.05 -5.06
CA PRO A 144 0.36 9.74 -5.11
C PRO A 144 -0.48 11.01 -4.86
N LYS A 145 -1.66 11.06 -5.47
CA LYS A 145 -2.61 12.17 -5.32
C LYS A 145 -3.21 12.24 -3.92
N ALA A 146 -3.33 11.10 -3.25
CA ALA A 146 -3.77 10.99 -1.87
C ALA A 146 -3.09 9.80 -1.18
N VAL A 147 -2.93 9.90 0.13
CA VAL A 147 -2.46 8.82 1.01
C VAL A 147 -3.55 8.56 2.04
N ALA A 148 -4.01 7.32 2.14
CA ALA A 148 -4.94 6.85 3.15
C ALA A 148 -4.26 5.82 4.04
N CYS A 149 -4.51 5.86 5.36
CA CYS A 149 -4.01 4.88 6.31
C CYS A 149 -5.20 4.06 6.83
N LEU A 150 -5.06 2.73 6.82
CA LEU A 150 -6.08 1.76 7.22
C LEU A 150 -5.58 0.83 8.34
#